data_AF-A0A2M8N4P5-F1
#
_entry.id   AF-A0A2M8N4P5-F1
#
_cell.length_a   1.000
_cell.length_b   1.000
_cell.length_c   1.000
_cell.angle_alpha   90.00
_cell.angle_beta   90.00
_cell.angle_gamma   90.00
#
_symmetry.space_group_name_H-M   'P 1'
#
loop_
_entity.id
_entity.type
_entity.pdbx_description
1 polymer ?
#
loop_
_entity_poly.entity_id
_entity_poly.type
_entity_poly.pdbx_seq_one_letter_code
_entity_poly.pdbx_strand_id
1 'polypeptide(L)'
;FNPALEGYERVAEFNLPTWFKNSIIYAVAITVLRVMFDSLAGYALARIKFPGNRLVFFIILGTMMIPGVVLLIPRFIILKQLGMLGTYQGVIFSLAADAFGVFLMKQFFES
;
A
#
# COMPACT_ATOMS: atom_id res chain seq x y z
N PHE A 1 -43.12 -11.53 1.32
CA PHE A 1 -42.36 -10.27 1.45
C PHE A 1 -41.30 -10.50 2.52
N ASN A 2 -40.10 -10.93 2.14
CA ASN A 2 -39.02 -11.22 3.11
C ASN A 2 -37.90 -10.19 2.92
N PRO A 3 -37.90 -9.09 3.70
CA PRO A 3 -36.95 -7.98 3.53
C PRO A 3 -35.48 -8.39 3.70
N ALA A 4 -35.22 -9.58 4.26
CA ALA A 4 -33.87 -10.13 4.39
C ALA A 4 -33.28 -10.67 3.07
N LEU A 5 -34.12 -11.13 2.12
CA LEU A 5 -33.65 -11.77 0.87
C LEU A 5 -33.46 -10.76 -0.27
N GLU A 6 -34.26 -9.69 -0.27
CA GLU A 6 -34.26 -8.65 -1.31
C GLU A 6 -32.91 -7.92 -1.42
N GLY A 7 -32.18 -7.78 -0.31
CA GLY A 7 -30.84 -7.20 -0.31
C GLY A 7 -29.79 -8.06 -1.03
N TYR A 8 -29.87 -9.38 -0.92
CA TYR A 8 -28.93 -10.30 -1.59
C TYR A 8 -29.20 -10.39 -3.09
N GLU A 9 -30.48 -10.39 -3.49
CA GLU A 9 -30.88 -10.35 -4.90
C GLU A 9 -30.39 -9.06 -5.58
N ARG A 10 -30.51 -7.92 -4.90
CA ARG A 10 -29.98 -6.63 -5.37
C ARG A 10 -28.46 -6.60 -5.51
N VAL A 11 -27.75 -7.29 -4.61
CA VAL A 11 -26.28 -7.40 -4.66
C VAL A 11 -25.84 -8.24 -5.88
N ALA A 12 -26.63 -9.25 -6.26
CA ALA A 12 -26.39 -10.08 -7.44
C ALA A 12 -26.60 -9.34 -8.78
N GLU A 13 -27.35 -8.23 -8.80
CA GLU A 13 -27.51 -7.35 -9.98
C GLU A 13 -26.26 -6.51 -10.28
N PHE A 14 -25.35 -6.35 -9.32
CA PHE A 14 -24.09 -5.63 -9.52
C PHE A 14 -23.01 -6.52 -10.16
N ASN A 15 -22.03 -5.88 -10.80
CA ASN A 15 -20.87 -6.55 -11.39
C ASN A 15 -19.84 -7.02 -10.33
N LEU A 16 -20.30 -7.81 -9.34
CA LEU A 16 -19.47 -8.38 -8.28
C LEU A 16 -18.25 -9.14 -8.79
N PRO A 17 -18.33 -9.98 -9.84
CA PRO A 17 -17.16 -10.73 -10.30
C PRO A 17 -16.03 -9.79 -10.78
N THR A 18 -16.38 -8.68 -11.42
CA THR A 18 -15.41 -7.68 -11.89
C THR A 18 -14.75 -6.96 -10.71
N TRP A 19 -15.53 -6.51 -9.73
CA TRP A 19 -14.98 -5.84 -8.55
C TRP A 19 -14.09 -6.78 -7.73
N PHE A 20 -14.52 -8.03 -7.58
CA PHE A 20 -13.75 -9.05 -6.89
C PHE A 20 -12.42 -9.36 -7.61
N LYS A 21 -12.46 -9.54 -8.93
CA LYS A 21 -11.26 -9.70 -9.76
C LYS A 21 -10.30 -8.52 -9.60
N ASN A 22 -10.82 -7.30 -9.64
CA ASN A 22 -10.00 -6.09 -9.47
C ASN A 22 -9.33 -6.06 -8.09
N SER A 23 -10.09 -6.36 -7.03
CA SER A 23 -9.57 -6.44 -5.66
C SER A 23 -8.47 -7.50 -5.52
N ILE A 24 -8.62 -8.68 -6.13
CA ILE A 24 -7.58 -9.72 -6.14
C ILE A 24 -6.32 -9.20 -6.84
N ILE A 25 -6.47 -8.58 -8.02
CA ILE A 25 -5.34 -8.02 -8.76
C ILE A 25 -4.59 -7.00 -7.91
N TYR A 26 -5.31 -6.07 -7.28
CA TYR A 26 -4.71 -5.07 -6.40
C TYR A 26 -4.01 -5.71 -5.20
N ALA A 27 -4.70 -6.60 -4.48
CA ALA A 27 -4.17 -7.22 -3.27
C ALA A 27 -2.88 -7.99 -3.55
N VAL A 28 -2.85 -8.81 -4.62
CA VAL A 28 -1.67 -9.60 -4.99
C VAL A 28 -0.53 -8.70 -5.46
N ALA A 29 -0.80 -7.79 -6.40
CA ALA A 29 0.25 -6.94 -6.96
C ALA A 29 0.88 -6.03 -5.91
N ILE A 30 0.05 -5.38 -5.08
CA ILE A 30 0.53 -4.51 -3.99
C ILE A 30 1.33 -5.33 -2.98
N THR A 31 0.83 -6.50 -2.56
CA THR A 31 1.53 -7.32 -1.56
C THR A 31 2.90 -7.77 -2.06
N VAL A 32 2.99 -8.25 -3.30
CA VAL A 32 4.28 -8.69 -3.88
C VAL A 32 5.29 -7.55 -3.90
N LEU A 33 4.89 -6.38 -4.42
CA LEU A 33 5.78 -5.22 -4.49
C LEU A 33 6.16 -4.73 -3.09
N ARG A 34 5.21 -4.67 -2.18
CA ARG A 34 5.42 -4.21 -0.80
C ARG A 34 6.38 -5.10 -0.05
N VAL A 35 6.19 -6.41 -0.10
CA VAL A 35 7.16 -7.36 0.49
C VAL A 35 8.54 -7.19 -0.13
N MET A 36 8.63 -7.05 -1.46
CA MET A 36 9.91 -6.85 -2.14
C MET A 36 10.61 -5.56 -1.69
N PHE A 37 9.96 -4.40 -1.79
CA PHE A 37 10.56 -3.11 -1.46
C PHE A 37 10.81 -2.94 0.05
N ASP A 38 9.87 -3.35 0.89
CA ASP A 38 9.99 -3.20 2.34
C ASP A 38 11.09 -4.11 2.88
N SER A 39 11.24 -5.32 2.34
CA SER A 39 12.34 -6.23 2.73
C SER A 39 13.69 -5.70 2.28
N LEU A 40 13.80 -5.17 1.05
CA LEU A 40 15.07 -4.59 0.56
C LEU A 40 15.50 -3.38 1.40
N ALA A 41 14.56 -2.46 1.66
CA ALA A 41 14.83 -1.29 2.49
C ALA A 41 15.14 -1.66 3.93
N GLY A 42 14.35 -2.57 4.53
CA GLY A 42 14.57 -3.06 5.89
C GLY A 42 15.93 -3.74 6.03
N TYR A 43 16.32 -4.58 5.06
CA TYR A 43 17.60 -5.26 5.05
C TYR A 43 18.77 -4.28 4.93
N ALA A 44 18.67 -3.31 4.01
CA ALA A 44 19.69 -2.27 3.85
C ALA A 44 19.88 -1.48 5.15
N LEU A 45 18.79 -1.10 5.82
CA LEU A 45 18.84 -0.36 7.08
C LEU A 45 19.35 -1.21 8.27
N ALA A 46 19.09 -2.51 8.28
CA ALA A 46 19.52 -3.39 9.38
C ALA A 46 20.96 -3.88 9.23
N ARG A 47 21.40 -4.23 8.02
CA ARG A 47 22.67 -4.96 7.80
C ARG A 47 23.75 -4.15 7.08
N ILE A 48 23.39 -3.14 6.29
CA ILE A 48 24.36 -2.34 5.54
C ILE A 48 24.78 -1.10 6.34
N LYS A 49 26.10 -0.94 6.55
CA LYS A 49 26.69 0.23 7.22
C LYS A 49 26.96 1.31 6.17
N PHE A 50 26.05 2.25 6.03
CA PHE A 50 26.22 3.44 5.17
C PHE A 50 26.03 4.73 5.97
N PRO A 51 26.69 5.84 5.58
CA PRO A 51 26.57 7.11 6.28
C PRO A 51 25.12 7.61 6.22
N GLY A 52 24.54 7.95 7.38
CA GLY A 52 23.16 8.44 7.47
C GLY A 52 22.08 7.37 7.63
N ASN A 53 22.42 6.07 7.73
CA ASN A 53 21.45 4.98 7.93
C ASN A 53 20.42 5.30 9.04
N ARG A 54 20.90 5.70 10.22
CA ARG A 54 20.03 6.04 11.37
C ARG A 54 19.10 7.22 11.08
N LEU A 55 19.57 8.23 10.34
CA LEU A 55 18.75 9.38 9.95
C LEU A 55 17.64 8.96 8.98
N VAL A 56 17.96 8.18 7.96
CA VAL A 56 16.98 7.64 7.01
C VAL A 56 15.90 6.85 7.74
N PHE A 57 16.29 6.00 8.68
CA PHE A 57 15.35 5.24 9.49
C PHE A 57 14.40 6.13 10.31
N PHE A 58 14.93 7.19 10.95
CA PHE A 58 14.09 8.14 11.68
C PHE A 58 13.14 8.94 10.78
N ILE A 59 13.56 9.28 9.56
CA ILE A 59 12.67 9.92 8.57
C ILE A 59 11.51 8.98 8.23
N ILE A 60 11.79 7.70 7.97
CA ILE A 60 10.76 6.69 7.67
C ILE A 60 9.78 6.58 8.85
N LEU A 61 10.27 6.48 10.08
CA LEU A 61 9.41 6.49 11.27
C LEU A 61 8.56 7.76 11.38
N GLY A 62 9.12 8.92 11.04
CA GLY A 62 8.40 10.19 11.01
C GLY A 62 7.21 10.18 10.05
N THR A 63 7.31 9.48 8.92
CA THR A 63 6.17 9.36 7.98
C THR A 63 4.99 8.59 8.56
N MET A 64 5.23 7.68 9.51
CA MET A 64 4.17 6.90 10.16
C MET A 64 3.33 7.75 11.13
N MET A 65 3.85 8.91 11.55
CA MET A 65 3.09 9.88 12.36
C MET A 65 2.02 10.61 11.55
N ILE A 66 2.13 10.59 10.21
CA ILE A 66 1.19 11.25 9.33
C ILE A 66 -0.01 10.33 9.12
N PRO A 67 -1.24 10.75 9.49
CA PRO A 67 -2.43 9.92 9.29
C PRO A 67 -2.69 9.72 7.79
N GLY A 68 -2.96 8.47 7.40
CA GLY A 68 -3.11 8.09 5.99
C GLY A 68 -4.18 8.86 5.22
N VAL A 69 -5.24 9.34 5.89
CA VAL A 69 -6.30 10.16 5.28
C VAL A 69 -5.77 11.51 4.79
N VAL A 70 -4.82 12.13 5.50
CA VAL A 70 -4.22 13.41 5.09
C VAL A 70 -3.37 13.23 3.83
N LEU A 71 -2.80 12.03 3.63
CA LEU A 71 -2.03 11.70 2.43
C LEU A 71 -2.91 11.43 1.20
N LEU A 72 -4.25 11.33 1.35
CA LEU A 72 -5.15 11.05 0.24
C LEU A 72 -5.09 12.13 -0.86
N ILE A 73 -5.20 13.40 -0.47
CA ILE A 73 -5.16 14.55 -1.40
C ILE A 73 -3.81 14.64 -2.12
N PRO A 74 -2.65 14.65 -1.44
CA PRO A 74 -1.37 14.74 -2.13
C PRO A 74 -1.11 13.52 -3.02
N ARG A 75 -1.49 12.30 -2.61
CA ARG A 75 -1.41 11.10 -3.47
C ARG A 75 -2.25 11.27 -4.73
N PHE A 76 -3.47 11.78 -4.61
CA PHE A 76 -4.34 12.07 -5.76
C PHE A 76 -3.69 13.07 -6.72
N ILE A 77 -3.11 14.16 -6.20
CA ILE A 77 -2.42 15.19 -7.02
C ILE A 77 -1.24 14.58 -7.76
N ILE A 78 -0.40 13.79 -7.07
CA ILE A 78 0.77 13.11 -7.68
C ILE A 78 0.31 12.18 -8.80
N LEU A 79 -0.71 11.34 -8.55
CA LEU A 79 -1.24 10.43 -9.58
C LEU A 79 -1.83 11.15 -10.77
N LYS A 80 -2.49 12.30 -10.55
CA LYS A 80 -2.99 13.15 -11.62
C LYS A 80 -1.85 13.73 -12.45
N GLN A 81 -0.80 14.24 -11.82
CA GLN A 81 0.38 14.79 -12.51
C GLN A 81 1.13 13.73 -13.31
N LEU A 82 1.19 12.49 -12.81
CA LEU A 82 1.78 11.35 -13.51
C LEU A 82 0.89 10.79 -14.62
N GLY A 83 -0.34 11.29 -14.80
CA GLY A 83 -1.30 10.75 -15.77
C GLY A 83 -1.79 9.34 -15.42
N MET A 84 -1.57 8.87 -14.18
CA MET A 84 -1.91 7.52 -13.73
C MET A 84 -3.23 7.47 -12.96
N LEU A 85 -3.95 8.60 -12.90
CA LEU A 85 -5.21 8.70 -12.18
C LEU A 85 -6.27 7.76 -12.78
N GLY A 86 -6.94 6.99 -11.93
CA GLY A 86 -7.97 6.03 -12.36
C GLY A 86 -7.43 4.76 -13.02
N THR A 87 -6.10 4.54 -13.02
CA THR A 87 -5.47 3.34 -13.59
C THR A 87 -5.07 2.35 -12.50
N TYR A 88 -4.98 1.06 -12.87
CA TYR A 88 -4.47 0.02 -11.96
C TYR A 88 -3.06 0.33 -11.47
N GLN A 89 -2.20 0.80 -12.38
CA GLN A 89 -0.80 1.09 -12.08
C GLN A 89 -0.67 2.20 -11.04
N GLY A 90 -1.48 3.27 -11.16
CA GLY A 90 -1.45 4.37 -10.20
C GLY A 90 -1.72 3.92 -8.77
N VAL A 91 -2.74 3.08 -8.58
CA VAL A 91 -3.06 2.51 -7.26
C VAL A 91 -1.94 1.59 -6.76
N ILE A 92 -1.46 0.69 -7.62
CA ILE A 92 -0.43 -0.30 -7.27
C ILE A 92 0.86 0.41 -6.85
N PHE A 93 1.37 1.34 -7.65
CA PHE A 93 2.62 2.04 -7.36
C PHE A 93 2.53 2.96 -6.14
N SER A 94 1.39 3.60 -5.90
CA SER A 94 1.21 4.47 -4.73
C SER A 94 1.24 3.71 -3.40
N LEU A 95 0.97 2.41 -3.45
CA LEU A 95 0.89 1.53 -2.28
C LEU A 95 2.01 0.47 -2.26
N ALA A 96 2.96 0.56 -3.20
CA ALA A 96 3.99 -0.45 -3.42
C ALA A 96 5.06 -0.50 -2.32
N ALA A 97 5.17 0.52 -1.47
CA ALA A 97 6.09 0.53 -0.34
C ALA A 97 5.42 1.24 0.84
N ASP A 98 5.75 0.81 2.05
CA ASP A 98 5.13 1.35 3.25
C ASP A 98 6.08 1.41 4.44
N ALA A 99 6.01 2.54 5.17
CA ALA A 99 6.92 2.81 6.27
C ALA A 99 6.81 1.78 7.40
N PHE A 100 5.60 1.29 7.70
CA PHE A 100 5.41 0.25 8.73
C PHE A 100 6.05 -1.07 8.29
N GLY A 101 5.89 -1.46 7.02
CA GLY A 101 6.52 -2.66 6.49
C GLY A 101 8.05 -2.59 6.54
N VAL A 102 8.64 -1.47 6.12
CA VAL A 102 10.10 -1.24 6.22
C VAL A 102 10.58 -1.32 7.67
N PHE A 103 9.85 -0.70 8.59
CA PHE A 103 10.14 -0.74 10.02
C PHE A 103 10.13 -2.17 10.56
N LEU A 104 9.08 -2.92 10.28
CA LEU A 104 8.92 -4.31 10.72
C LEU A 104 10.02 -5.21 10.15
N MET A 105 10.34 -5.08 8.86
CA MET A 105 11.41 -5.83 8.22
C MET A 105 12.78 -5.50 8.83
N LYS A 106 13.08 -4.21 9.08
CA LYS A 106 14.32 -3.82 9.76
C LYS A 106 14.41 -4.46 11.15
N GLN A 107 13.36 -4.39 11.96
CA GLN A 107 13.36 -4.98 13.29
C GLN A 107 13.60 -6.49 13.25
N PHE A 108 12.96 -7.19 12.31
CA PHE A 108 13.16 -8.62 12.12
C PHE A 108 14.60 -8.94 11.70
N PHE A 109 15.19 -8.16 10.79
CA PHE A 109 16.56 -8.38 10.35
C PHE A 109 17.62 -7.93 11.36
N GLU A 110 17.31 -7.06 12.31
CA GLU A 110 18.24 -6.57 13.33
C GLU A 110 18.31 -7.48 14.56
N SER A 111 17.23 -8.24 14.82
CA SER A 111 17.21 -9.36 15.76
C SER A 111 18.15 -10.50 15.35
#